data_AF-A0A0Q6DH48-F1
#
_entry.id   AF-A0A0Q6DH48-F1
#
_cell.length_a   1.000
_cell.length_b   1.000
_cell.length_c   1.000
_cell.angle_alpha   90.00
_cell.angle_beta   90.00
_cell.angle_gamma   90.00
#
_symmetry.space_group_name_H-M   'P 1'
#
loop_
_entity.id
_entity.type
_entity.pdbx_description
1 polymer ?
#
loop_
_entity_poly.entity_id
_entity_poly.type
_entity_poly.pdbx_seq_one_letter_code
_entity_poly.pdbx_strand_id
1 'polypeptide(L)'
;MDDRPHLPIAAGLPDLSALRQFEDRSLSGMADECARWLRNTSECRASIVTPAAKTLWAVLVQGEVDHVARTHGRLLREIASRSRPGGRDGA
;
A
#
# COMPACT_ATOMS: atom_id res chain seq x y z
N MET A 1 -16.28 2.35 -11.04
CA MET A 1 -15.54 3.57 -10.66
C MET A 1 -15.28 3.44 -9.17
N ASP A 2 -14.03 3.52 -8.71
CA ASP A 2 -13.71 3.27 -7.30
C ASP A 2 -14.09 4.50 -6.46
N ASP A 3 -14.97 4.34 -5.48
CA ASP A 3 -15.59 5.43 -4.70
C ASP A 3 -14.65 6.02 -3.61
N ARG A 4 -13.33 5.80 -3.71
CA ARG A 4 -12.34 6.16 -2.66
C ARG A 4 -11.14 6.93 -3.22
N PRO A 5 -11.34 8.18 -3.70
CA PRO A 5 -10.28 9.00 -4.29
C PRO A 5 -9.18 9.40 -3.29
N HIS A 6 -9.41 9.20 -1.99
CA HIS A 6 -8.44 9.50 -0.92
C HIS A 6 -7.42 8.39 -0.68
N LEU A 7 -7.58 7.22 -1.29
CA LEU A 7 -6.64 6.10 -1.15
C LEU A 7 -5.60 6.11 -2.28
N PRO A 8 -4.39 5.56 -2.04
CA PRO A 8 -3.39 5.34 -3.08
C PRO A 8 -3.97 4.53 -4.25
N ILE A 9 -3.54 4.83 -5.48
CA ILE A 9 -4.07 4.18 -6.70
C ILE A 9 -4.01 2.65 -6.61
N ALA A 10 -2.92 2.11 -6.07
CA ALA A 10 -2.75 0.67 -5.93
C ALA A 10 -3.78 0.01 -4.99
N ALA A 11 -4.38 0.75 -4.06
CA ALA A 11 -5.40 0.24 -3.15
C ALA A 11 -6.74 -0.04 -3.86
N GLY A 12 -6.95 0.57 -5.03
CA GLY A 12 -8.10 0.30 -5.90
C GLY A 12 -7.89 -0.85 -6.90
N LEU A 13 -6.69 -1.43 -6.94
CA LEU A 13 -6.42 -2.57 -7.80
C LEU A 13 -6.94 -3.86 -7.15
N PRO A 14 -7.67 -4.72 -7.90
CA PRO A 14 -8.37 -5.86 -7.34
C PRO A 14 -7.41 -6.91 -6.74
N ASP A 15 -6.30 -7.21 -7.41
CA ASP A 15 -5.34 -8.23 -6.97
C ASP A 15 -3.92 -8.08 -7.58
N LEU A 16 -3.05 -9.06 -7.29
CA LEU A 16 -1.67 -9.12 -7.78
C LEU A 16 -1.57 -9.29 -9.30
N SER A 17 -2.54 -9.91 -9.95
CA SER A 17 -2.52 -10.09 -11.41
C SER A 17 -2.63 -8.73 -12.11
N ALA A 18 -3.39 -7.80 -11.53
CA ALA A 18 -3.45 -6.42 -11.98
C ALA A 18 -2.12 -5.68 -11.81
N LEU A 19 -1.22 -6.11 -10.91
CA LEU A 19 0.11 -5.51 -10.76
C LEU A 19 1.09 -5.95 -11.85
N ARG A 20 0.87 -7.12 -12.46
CA ARG A 20 1.79 -7.69 -13.46
C ARG A 20 1.89 -6.88 -14.74
N GLN A 21 0.83 -6.14 -15.09
CA GLN A 21 0.79 -5.31 -16.29
C GLN A 21 1.62 -4.01 -16.16
N PHE A 22 2.08 -3.67 -14.96
CA PHE A 22 2.83 -2.44 -14.71
C PHE A 22 4.34 -2.68 -14.75
N GLU A 23 5.05 -1.72 -15.31
CA GLU A 23 6.52 -1.65 -15.31
C GLU A 23 7.07 -1.43 -13.89
N ASP A 24 8.32 -1.83 -13.66
CA ASP A 24 8.98 -1.77 -12.35
C ASP A 24 9.01 -0.34 -11.77
N ARG A 25 9.17 0.67 -12.63
CA ARG A 25 9.12 2.09 -12.24
C ARG A 25 7.73 2.46 -11.70
N SER A 26 6.67 2.01 -12.36
CA SER A 26 5.29 2.27 -11.94
C SER A 26 4.96 1.52 -10.65
N LEU A 27 5.42 0.28 -10.50
CA LEU A 27 5.29 -0.46 -9.25
C LEU A 27 5.98 0.24 -8.07
N SER A 28 7.20 0.73 -8.29
CA SER A 28 7.95 1.47 -7.28
C SER A 28 7.25 2.77 -6.92
N GLY A 29 6.77 3.52 -7.91
CA GLY A 29 5.99 4.75 -7.67
C GLY A 29 4.71 4.52 -6.88
N MET A 30 3.98 3.43 -7.17
CA MET A 30 2.81 3.02 -6.38
C MET A 30 3.17 2.60 -4.96
N ALA A 31 4.31 1.93 -4.76
CA ALA A 31 4.78 1.56 -3.43
C ALA A 31 5.12 2.81 -2.60
N ASP A 32 5.81 3.77 -3.21
CA ASP A 32 6.14 5.06 -2.59
C ASP A 32 4.89 5.87 -2.23
N GLU A 33 3.87 5.83 -3.09
CA GLU A 33 2.56 6.44 -2.82
C GLU A 33 1.89 5.82 -1.59
N CYS A 34 1.82 4.48 -1.51
CA CYS A 34 1.29 3.79 -0.33
C CYS A 34 2.10 4.11 0.93
N ALA A 35 3.44 4.12 0.84
CA ALA A 35 4.31 4.42 1.96
C ALA A 35 4.12 5.86 2.46
N ARG A 36 3.99 6.83 1.54
CA ARG A 36 3.70 8.23 1.88
C ARG A 36 2.34 8.38 2.55
N TRP A 37 1.31 7.72 2.02
CA TRP A 37 -0.02 7.74 2.61
C TRP A 37 -0.01 7.18 4.03
N LEU A 38 0.63 6.02 4.25
CA LEU A 38 0.73 5.40 5.57
C LEU A 38 1.46 6.27 6.59
N ARG A 39 2.54 6.94 6.18
CA ARG A 39 3.26 7.89 7.06
C ARG A 39 2.36 9.05 7.47
N ASN A 40 1.75 9.73 6.50
CA ASN A 40 0.86 10.87 6.75
C ASN A 40 -0.30 10.47 7.67
N THR A 41 -0.93 9.33 7.40
CA THR A 41 -2.04 8.80 8.21
C THR A 41 -1.59 8.43 9.62
N SER A 42 -0.37 7.91 9.80
CA SER A 42 0.22 7.66 11.11
C SER A 42 0.51 8.94 11.89
N GLU A 43 0.99 9.99 11.22
CA GLU A 43 1.20 11.31 11.82
C GLU A 43 -0.12 11.94 12.27
N CYS A 44 -1.17 11.85 11.45
CA CYS A 44 -2.53 12.23 11.82
C CYS A 44 -3.04 11.45 13.03
N ARG A 45 -2.82 10.13 13.08
CA ARG A 45 -3.19 9.32 14.26
C ARG A 45 -2.46 9.80 15.52
N ALA A 46 -1.18 10.14 15.41
CA ALA A 46 -0.36 10.57 16.54
C ALA A 46 -0.80 11.92 17.13
N SER A 47 -1.40 12.80 16.33
CA SER A 47 -1.93 14.09 16.81
C SER A 47 -3.27 13.96 17.55
N ILE A 48 -3.91 12.79 17.52
CA ILE A 48 -5.17 12.54 18.23
C ILE A 48 -4.88 12.23 19.70
N VAL A 49 -5.23 13.17 20.58
CA VAL A 49 -4.91 13.07 22.01
C VAL A 49 -6.05 12.52 22.86
N THR A 50 -7.32 12.70 22.47
CA THR A 50 -8.46 12.31 23.30
C THR A 50 -8.83 10.83 23.11
N PRO A 51 -9.25 10.12 24.17
CA PRO A 51 -9.68 8.73 24.07
C PRO A 51 -10.87 8.51 23.10
N ALA A 52 -11.83 9.44 23.09
CA ALA A 52 -12.98 9.38 22.20
C ALA A 52 -12.57 9.48 20.72
N ALA A 53 -11.69 10.42 20.38
CA ALA A 53 -11.21 10.57 19.00
C ALA A 53 -10.32 9.40 18.56
N LYS A 54 -9.51 8.81 19.46
CA LYS A 54 -8.75 7.58 19.17
C LYS A 54 -9.68 6.41 18.85
N THR A 55 -10.81 6.31 19.55
CA THR A 55 -11.83 5.28 19.28
C THR A 55 -12.48 5.49 17.92
N LEU A 56 -12.88 6.73 17.61
CA LEU A 56 -13.44 7.06 16.30
C LEU A 56 -12.46 6.76 15.16
N TRP A 57 -11.19 7.09 15.33
CA TRP A 57 -10.14 6.74 14.37
C TRP A 57 -10.05 5.23 14.15
N ALA A 58 -10.03 4.45 15.24
CA ALA A 58 -9.95 2.99 15.15
C ALA A 58 -11.14 2.39 14.38
N VAL A 59 -12.35 2.94 14.57
CA VAL A 59 -13.56 2.46 13.90
C VAL A 59 -13.60 2.87 12.42
N LEU A 60 -13.23 4.12 12.11
CA LEU A 60 -13.45 4.70 10.79
C LEU A 60 -12.26 4.53 9.83
N VAL A 61 -11.03 4.54 10.35
CA VAL A 61 -9.82 4.69 9.53
C VAL A 61 -8.93 3.44 9.55
N GLN A 62 -8.97 2.64 10.63
CA GLN A 62 -8.06 1.50 10.77
C GLN A 62 -8.21 0.47 9.64
N GLY A 63 -9.43 0.21 9.17
CA GLY A 63 -9.65 -0.71 8.05
C GLY A 63 -8.97 -0.27 6.76
N GLU A 64 -8.94 1.04 6.48
CA GLU A 64 -8.24 1.61 5.33
C GLU A 64 -6.73 1.53 5.50
N VAL A 65 -6.21 1.82 6.70
CA VAL A 65 -4.80 1.66 7.04
C VAL A 65 -4.33 0.23 6.79
N ASP A 66 -5.08 -0.74 7.28
CA ASP A 66 -4.74 -2.15 7.13
C ASP A 66 -4.77 -2.58 5.65
N HIS A 67 -5.73 -2.06 4.89
CA HIS A 67 -5.84 -2.32 3.45
C HIS A 67 -4.66 -1.74 2.66
N VAL A 68 -4.29 -0.49 2.91
CA VAL A 68 -3.14 0.16 2.27
C VAL A 68 -1.84 -0.52 2.69
N ALA A 69 -1.69 -0.91 3.96
CA ALA A 69 -0.52 -1.65 4.45
C ALA A 69 -0.36 -3.02 3.76
N ARG A 70 -1.44 -3.79 3.61
CA ARG A 70 -1.43 -5.05 2.86
C ARG A 70 -1.06 -4.83 1.38
N THR A 71 -1.60 -3.78 0.77
CA THR A 71 -1.31 -3.41 -0.62
C THR A 71 0.14 -3.01 -0.82
N HIS A 72 0.69 -2.19 0.07
CA HIS A 72 2.11 -1.86 0.08
C HIS A 72 2.99 -3.11 0.20
N GLY A 73 2.67 -4.02 1.13
CA GLY A 73 3.40 -5.28 1.27
C GLY A 73 3.32 -6.18 0.03
N ARG A 74 2.19 -6.15 -0.70
CA ARG A 74 2.05 -6.85 -1.99
C ARG A 74 2.97 -6.26 -3.06
N LEU A 75 3.01 -4.94 -3.19
CA LEU A 75 3.88 -4.23 -4.13
C LEU A 75 5.36 -4.54 -3.86
N LEU A 76 5.80 -4.47 -2.60
CA LEU A 76 7.18 -4.75 -2.24
C LEU A 76 7.59 -6.20 -2.56
N ARG A 77 6.69 -7.17 -2.35
CA ARG A 77 6.94 -8.57 -2.73
C ARG A 77 7.05 -8.75 -4.23
N GLU A 78 6.17 -8.10 -5.00
CA GLU A 78 6.23 -8.14 -6.46
C GLU A 78 7.55 -7.53 -6.96
N ILE A 79 7.92 -6.33 -6.51
CA ILE A 79 9.19 -5.68 -6.87
C ILE A 79 10.37 -6.58 -6.53
N ALA A 80 10.43 -7.11 -5.31
CA ALA A 80 11.51 -8.01 -4.89
C ALA A 80 11.57 -9.29 -5.71
N SER A 81 10.43 -9.83 -6.15
CA SER A 81 10.39 -11.03 -7.00
C SER A 81 10.99 -10.79 -8.38
N ARG A 82 10.87 -9.56 -8.92
CA ARG A 82 11.44 -9.17 -10.21
C ARG A 82 12.93 -8.86 -10.12
N SER A 83 13.36 -8.30 -8.98
CA SER A 83 14.78 -8.01 -8.72
C SER A 83 15.60 -9.25 -8.38
N ARG A 84 14.98 -10.39 -8.06
CA ARG A 84 15.69 -11.66 -7.93
C ARG A 84 16.17 -12.09 -9.32
N PRO A 85 17.48 -12.11 -9.59
CA PRO A 85 17.97 -12.75 -10.80
C PRO A 85 17.59 -14.22 -10.67
N GLY A 86 16.90 -14.76 -11.68
CA GLY A 86 16.80 -16.20 -11.82
C GLY A 86 18.22 -16.76 -11.75
N GLY A 87 18.43 -17.71 -10.83
CA GLY A 87 19.49 -18.70 -10.99
C GLY A 87 19.34 -19.24 -12.39
N ARG A 88 20.21 -18.79 -13.30
CA ARG A 88 20.42 -19.44 -14.56
C ARG A 88 21.00 -20.78 -14.16
N ASP A 89 20.21 -21.83 -14.28
CA ASP A 89 20.71 -23.17 -14.47
C ASP A 89 21.76 -23.10 -15.59
N GLY A 90 23.02 -23.03 -15.16
CA GLY A 90 24.17 -23.23 -16.02
C GLY A 90 24.47 -24.71 -16.00
N ALA A 91 23.82 -25.41 -16.93
CA ALA A 91 24.28 -26.68 -17.45
C ALA A 91 25.71 -26.57 -18.00
#